data_AF-A0A2I0QHM4-F1
#
_entry.id   AF-A0A2I0QHM4-F1
#
_cell.length_a   1.000
_cell.length_b   1.000
_cell.length_c   1.000
_cell.angle_alpha   90.00
_cell.angle_beta   90.00
_cell.angle_gamma   90.00
#
_symmetry.space_group_name_H-M   'P 1'
#
loop_
_entity.id
_entity.type
_entity.pdbx_description
1 polymer ?
#
loop_
_entity_poly.entity_id
_entity_poly.type
_entity_poly.pdbx_seq_one_letter_code
_entity_poly.pdbx_strand_id
1 'polypeptide(L)'
;MTNEAKDLNVLYIIGNGFRPEEYFYSKEEVENGGFKVITAGKQKIVPARIIPGMPKSTESDKTFDEIEIENLDKNFIVLVVPGGSPGWLNLLKDDKVLHLIKHAGEKGMLVASICSSVAVLAKVFCKRR
;
A
#
# COMPACT_ATOMS: atom_id res chain seq x y z
N MET A 1 20.64 10.85 -5.77
CA MET A 1 19.44 11.21 -4.99
C MET A 1 19.86 12.24 -3.96
N THR A 2 19.15 13.36 -3.84
CA THR A 2 19.42 14.36 -2.80
C THR A 2 19.08 13.77 -1.43
N ASN A 3 19.70 14.27 -0.36
CA ASN A 3 19.49 13.75 1.00
C ASN A 3 18.03 13.89 1.45
N GLU A 4 17.31 14.90 0.94
CA GLU A 4 15.90 15.19 1.26
C GLU A 4 14.93 14.06 0.85
N ALA A 5 15.22 13.33 -0.23
CA ALA A 5 14.36 12.24 -0.69
C ALA A 5 14.46 10.98 0.19
N LYS A 6 15.56 10.84 0.95
CA LYS A 6 15.78 9.68 1.84
C LYS A 6 15.05 9.80 3.18
N ASP A 7 14.64 11.00 3.54
CA ASP A 7 13.91 11.26 4.79
C ASP A 7 12.41 10.93 4.65
N LEU A 8 11.93 10.69 3.43
CA LEU A 8 10.54 10.39 3.12
C LEU A 8 10.31 8.88 2.94
N ASN A 9 9.15 8.41 3.40
CA ASN A 9 8.82 6.98 3.46
C ASN A 9 8.01 6.52 2.24
N VAL A 10 7.95 5.21 2.02
CA VAL A 10 7.05 4.56 1.05
C VAL A 10 5.96 3.82 1.81
N LEU A 11 4.70 4.12 1.51
CA LEU A 11 3.54 3.51 2.16
C LEU A 11 3.02 2.32 1.34
N TYR A 12 3.03 1.13 1.91
CA TYR A 12 2.38 -0.04 1.35
C TYR A 12 1.00 -0.25 1.99
N ILE A 13 -0.05 -0.32 1.18
CA ILE A 13 -1.41 -0.65 1.65
C ILE A 13 -1.73 -2.09 1.24
N ILE A 14 -1.88 -2.98 2.23
CA ILE A 14 -2.17 -4.40 2.01
C ILE A 14 -3.50 -4.82 2.63
N GLY A 15 -4.25 -5.67 1.93
CA GLY A 15 -5.50 -6.25 2.41
C GLY A 15 -5.32 -7.69 2.88
N ASN A 16 -6.28 -8.19 3.68
CA ASN A 16 -6.32 -9.62 4.04
C ASN A 16 -6.38 -10.49 2.77
N GLY A 17 -5.40 -11.37 2.59
CA GLY A 17 -5.24 -12.16 1.38
C GLY A 17 -4.40 -11.49 0.29
N PHE A 18 -3.53 -10.54 0.65
CA PHE A 18 -2.56 -9.96 -0.28
C PHE A 18 -1.62 -11.03 -0.86
N ARG A 19 -1.02 -10.75 -2.02
CA ARG A 19 -0.07 -11.65 -2.68
C ARG A 19 1.31 -11.49 -2.01
N PRO A 20 1.84 -12.51 -1.30
CA PRO A 20 3.07 -12.34 -0.53
C PRO A 20 4.28 -11.98 -1.39
N GLU A 21 4.47 -12.56 -2.57
CA GLU A 21 5.62 -12.26 -3.43
C GLU A 21 5.57 -10.86 -4.03
N GLU A 22 4.37 -10.34 -4.32
CA GLU A 22 4.21 -8.96 -4.82
C GLU A 22 4.44 -7.93 -3.72
N TYR A 23 4.32 -8.31 -2.44
CA TYR A 23 4.59 -7.44 -1.30
C TYR A 23 6.04 -7.57 -0.83
N PHE A 24 6.50 -8.78 -0.49
CA PHE A 24 7.81 -8.97 0.15
C PHE A 24 8.97 -8.61 -0.78
N TYR A 25 8.96 -9.07 -2.04
CA TYR A 25 10.06 -8.79 -2.95
C TYR A 25 10.10 -7.32 -3.35
N SER A 26 8.96 -6.70 -3.67
CA SER A 26 8.96 -5.28 -4.01
C SER A 26 9.29 -4.38 -2.81
N LYS A 27 8.87 -4.77 -1.60
CA LYS A 27 9.27 -4.10 -0.36
C LYS A 27 10.77 -4.16 -0.16
N GLU A 28 11.36 -5.35 -0.29
CA GLU A 28 12.81 -5.57 -0.17
C GLU A 28 13.59 -4.72 -1.18
N GLU A 29 13.16 -4.66 -2.44
CA GLU A 29 13.80 -3.81 -3.45
C GLU A 29 13.70 -2.31 -3.11
N VAL A 30 12.56 -1.85 -2.59
CA VAL A 30 12.39 -0.45 -2.15
C VAL A 30 13.28 -0.14 -0.95
N GLU A 31 13.38 -1.06 0.00
CA GLU A 31 14.26 -0.94 1.18
C GLU A 31 15.74 -0.96 0.79
N ASN A 32 16.14 -1.84 -0.14
CA ASN A 32 17.49 -1.88 -0.73
C ASN A 32 17.82 -0.59 -1.49
N GLY A 33 16.81 0.08 -2.05
CA GLY A 33 16.92 1.43 -2.62
C GLY A 33 17.20 2.54 -1.60
N GLY A 34 17.18 2.22 -0.30
CA GLY A 34 17.44 3.16 0.80
C GLY A 34 16.20 3.91 1.28
N PHE A 35 14.99 3.48 0.89
CA PHE A 35 13.75 4.06 1.38
C PHE A 35 13.19 3.25 2.54
N LYS A 36 12.67 3.93 3.55
CA LYS A 36 11.94 3.27 4.63
C LYS A 36 10.53 2.92 4.16
N VAL A 37 10.15 1.65 4.27
CA VAL A 37 8.79 1.18 3.97
C VAL A 37 7.95 1.17 5.25
N ILE A 38 6.76 1.75 5.17
CA ILE A 38 5.71 1.64 6.19
C ILE A 38 4.59 0.81 5.59
N THR A 39 4.22 -0.26 6.27
CA THR A 39 3.15 -1.18 5.86
C THR A 39 1.90 -0.87 6.66
N ALA A 40 0.78 -0.68 5.97
CA ALA A 40 -0.51 -0.53 6.59
C ALA A 40 -1.48 -1.63 6.17
N GLY A 41 -2.22 -2.11 7.16
CA GLY A 41 -3.25 -3.14 7.00
C GLY A 41 -4.50 -2.83 7.81
N LYS A 42 -5.52 -3.68 7.69
CA LYS A 42 -6.74 -3.56 8.50
C LYS A 42 -6.48 -3.86 9.98
N GLN A 43 -5.55 -4.78 10.26
CA GLN A 43 -5.15 -5.16 11.61
C GLN A 43 -3.64 -5.40 11.66
N LYS A 44 -3.06 -5.46 12.87
CA LYS A 44 -1.61 -5.62 13.07
C LYS A 44 -1.02 -6.85 12.39
N ILE A 45 -1.71 -7.99 12.39
CA ILE A 45 -1.30 -9.17 11.63
C ILE A 45 -2.18 -9.32 10.40
N VAL A 46 -1.61 -9.02 9.22
CA VAL A 46 -2.33 -9.12 7.96
C VAL A 46 -2.08 -10.50 7.36
N PRO A 47 -3.10 -11.37 7.20
CA PRO A 47 -2.93 -12.67 6.56
C PRO A 47 -2.64 -12.47 5.07
N ALA A 48 -1.68 -13.22 4.55
CA ALA A 48 -1.37 -13.32 3.14
C ALA A 48 -2.18 -14.44 2.47
N ARG A 49 -2.24 -14.43 1.15
CA ARG A 49 -2.67 -15.60 0.39
C ARG A 49 -1.66 -16.74 0.60
N ILE A 50 -2.16 -17.95 0.83
CA ILE A 50 -1.31 -19.13 1.01
C ILE A 50 -0.66 -19.50 -0.32
N ILE A 51 0.67 -19.43 -0.37
CA ILE A 51 1.50 -19.85 -1.49
C ILE A 51 2.64 -20.69 -0.93
N PRO A 52 2.93 -21.89 -1.47
CA PRO A 52 4.02 -22.73 -1.00
C PRO A 52 5.35 -21.97 -0.99
N GLY A 53 6.07 -22.03 0.13
CA GLY A 53 7.36 -21.36 0.31
C GLY A 53 7.29 -19.88 0.68
N MET A 54 6.09 -19.28 0.75
CA MET A 54 5.93 -17.86 1.10
C MET A 54 5.41 -17.66 2.54
N PRO A 55 5.71 -16.51 3.17
CA PRO A 55 5.12 -16.17 4.46
C PRO A 55 3.59 -16.09 4.38
N LYS A 56 2.92 -16.59 5.42
CA LYS A 56 1.45 -16.66 5.50
C LYS A 56 0.81 -15.39 6.04
N SER A 57 1.60 -14.45 6.55
CA SER A 57 1.18 -13.17 7.09
C SER A 57 2.35 -12.21 7.16
N THR A 58 2.06 -10.94 7.42
CA THR A 58 3.05 -9.94 7.79
C THR A 58 2.49 -9.05 8.89
N GLU A 59 3.37 -8.40 9.65
CA GLU A 59 2.96 -7.37 10.59
C GLU A 59 2.82 -6.04 9.85
N SER A 60 1.72 -5.33 10.09
CA SER A 60 1.57 -3.95 9.64
C SER A 60 2.11 -3.00 10.70
N ASP A 61 2.97 -2.08 10.29
CA ASP A 61 3.44 -0.99 11.13
C ASP A 61 2.26 -0.15 11.64
N LYS A 62 1.29 0.11 10.76
CA LYS A 62 0.08 0.89 11.04
C LYS A 62 -1.19 0.14 10.65
N THR A 63 -2.27 0.37 11.39
CA THR A 63 -3.61 0.09 10.88
C THR A 63 -4.05 1.25 9.98
N PHE A 64 -5.06 1.03 9.12
CA PHE A 64 -5.64 2.13 8.33
C PHE A 64 -6.12 3.29 9.21
N ASP A 65 -6.50 3.03 10.46
CA ASP A 65 -6.94 4.05 11.41
C ASP A 65 -5.83 4.91 12.00
N GLU A 66 -4.60 4.41 12.00
CA GLU A 66 -3.41 5.10 12.52
C GLU A 66 -2.72 5.98 11.46
N ILE A 67 -3.33 6.12 10.27
CA ILE A 67 -2.81 6.97 9.19
C ILE A 67 -3.51 8.33 9.23
N GLU A 68 -2.71 9.38 9.42
CA GLU A 68 -3.14 10.77 9.28
C GLU A 68 -3.20 11.15 7.80
N ILE A 69 -4.41 11.27 7.26
CA ILE A 69 -4.62 11.44 5.81
C ILE A 69 -4.18 12.84 5.37
N GLU A 70 -4.48 13.86 6.16
CA GLU A 70 -4.31 15.29 5.81
C GLU A 70 -2.84 15.69 5.60
N ASN A 71 -1.92 14.96 6.24
CA ASN A 71 -0.47 15.18 6.22
C ASN A 71 0.32 14.03 5.56
N LEU A 72 -0.33 13.23 4.71
CA LEU A 72 0.31 12.10 4.02
C LEU A 72 1.59 12.51 3.28
N ASP A 73 1.55 13.59 2.52
CA ASP A 73 2.65 14.09 1.68
C ASP A 73 3.86 14.61 2.45
N LYS A 74 3.70 14.90 3.75
CA LYS A 74 4.82 15.27 4.63
C LYS A 74 5.65 14.07 5.07
N ASN A 75 5.05 12.88 5.05
CA ASN A 75 5.65 11.66 5.58
C ASN A 75 5.96 10.63 4.48
N PHE A 76 5.25 10.70 3.35
CA PHE A 76 5.27 9.70 2.31
C PHE A 76 5.36 10.33 0.91
N ILE A 77 6.20 9.74 0.06
CA ILE A 77 6.33 10.14 -1.35
C ILE A 77 5.58 9.22 -2.31
N VAL A 78 5.43 7.95 -1.92
CA VAL A 78 4.83 6.90 -2.75
C VAL A 78 3.85 6.09 -1.91
N LEU A 79 2.71 5.75 -2.51
CA LEU A 79 1.76 4.76 -2.01
C LEU A 79 1.72 3.58 -2.99
N VAL A 80 1.98 2.37 -2.50
CA VAL A 80 1.97 1.14 -3.28
C VAL A 80 0.84 0.23 -2.81
N VAL A 81 0.08 -0.33 -3.75
CA VAL A 81 -0.99 -1.30 -3.48
C VAL A 81 -0.64 -2.63 -4.15
N PRO A 82 -0.10 -3.63 -3.43
CA PRO A 82 0.08 -4.98 -3.96
C PRO A 82 -1.25 -5.66 -4.28
N GLY A 83 -1.22 -6.67 -5.14
CA GLY A 83 -2.39 -7.46 -5.51
C GLY A 83 -2.68 -8.61 -4.55
N GLY A 84 -3.19 -9.70 -5.11
CA GLY A 84 -3.66 -10.89 -4.39
C GLY A 84 -5.15 -10.87 -4.09
N SER A 85 -5.81 -11.99 -4.37
CA SER A 85 -7.21 -12.21 -4.02
C SER A 85 -7.27 -13.09 -2.76
N PRO A 86 -8.04 -12.71 -1.72
CA PRO A 86 -8.98 -11.58 -1.68
C PRO A 86 -8.39 -10.22 -1.27
N GLY A 87 -7.07 -10.04 -1.13
CA GLY A 87 -6.42 -8.80 -0.69
C GLY A 87 -6.94 -7.51 -1.33
N TRP A 88 -6.80 -7.37 -2.65
CA TRP A 88 -7.26 -6.16 -3.35
C TRP A 88 -8.80 -6.02 -3.37
N LEU A 89 -9.55 -7.13 -3.33
CA LEU A 89 -11.01 -7.11 -3.24
C LEU A 89 -11.48 -6.52 -1.89
N ASN A 90 -10.74 -6.81 -0.82
CA ASN A 90 -11.00 -6.25 0.49
C ASN A 90 -10.70 -4.75 0.52
N LEU A 91 -9.59 -4.31 -0.07
CA LEU A 91 -9.26 -2.89 -0.19
C LEU A 91 -10.26 -2.13 -1.07
N LEU A 92 -10.75 -2.73 -2.16
CA LEU A 92 -11.75 -2.12 -3.05
C LEU A 92 -13.08 -1.80 -2.35
N LYS A 93 -13.39 -2.50 -1.26
CA LYS A 93 -14.62 -2.34 -0.47
C LYS A 93 -14.45 -1.43 0.74
N ASP A 94 -13.23 -0.96 1.00
CA ASP A 94 -12.91 -0.17 2.18
C ASP A 94 -12.88 1.32 1.81
N ASP A 95 -13.94 2.05 2.17
CA ASP A 95 -14.10 3.46 1.79
C ASP A 95 -13.00 4.35 2.37
N LYS A 96 -12.42 3.99 3.52
CA LYS A 96 -11.31 4.73 4.11
C LYS A 96 -10.04 4.55 3.30
N VAL A 97 -9.74 3.32 2.86
CA VAL A 97 -8.63 3.06 1.95
C VAL A 97 -8.81 3.81 0.63
N LEU A 98 -10.01 3.81 0.06
CA LEU A 98 -10.29 4.55 -1.17
C LEU A 98 -10.08 6.06 -0.99
N HIS A 99 -10.54 6.62 0.13
CA HIS A 99 -10.34 8.04 0.46
C HIS A 99 -8.86 8.38 0.65
N LEU A 100 -8.11 7.53 1.35
CA LEU A 100 -6.67 7.67 1.55
C LEU A 100 -5.92 7.67 0.22
N ILE A 101 -6.19 6.70 -0.66
CA ILE A 101 -5.54 6.60 -1.98
C ILE A 101 -5.87 7.83 -2.84
N LYS A 102 -7.14 8.29 -2.80
CA LYS A 102 -7.57 9.49 -3.51
C LYS A 102 -6.79 10.71 -3.05
N HIS A 103 -6.69 10.88 -1.74
CA HIS A 103 -6.00 12.02 -1.13
C HIS A 103 -4.50 12.00 -1.44
N ALA A 104 -3.86 10.83 -1.39
CA ALA A 104 -2.45 10.67 -1.77
C ALA A 104 -2.20 11.19 -3.20
N GLY A 105 -3.05 10.79 -4.16
CA GLY A 105 -2.96 11.29 -5.54
C GLY A 105 -3.23 12.79 -5.66
N GLU A 106 -4.21 13.33 -4.94
CA GLU A 106 -4.52 14.77 -4.91
C GLU A 106 -3.38 15.62 -4.34
N LYS A 107 -2.59 15.06 -3.41
CA LYS A 107 -1.37 15.70 -2.86
C LYS A 107 -0.13 15.53 -3.73
N GLY A 108 -0.25 14.88 -4.90
CA GLY A 108 0.87 14.70 -5.82
C GLY A 108 1.82 13.55 -5.45
N MET A 109 1.45 12.68 -4.52
CA MET A 109 2.20 11.45 -4.26
C MET A 109 2.10 10.52 -5.47
N LEU A 110 3.14 9.72 -5.70
CA LEU A 110 3.05 8.63 -6.68
C LEU A 110 2.18 7.52 -6.11
N VAL A 111 1.16 7.09 -6.86
CA VAL A 111 0.29 5.98 -6.48
C VAL A 111 0.49 4.83 -7.46
N ALA A 112 1.00 3.71 -6.96
CA ALA A 112 1.33 2.52 -7.74
C ALA A 112 0.46 1.32 -7.33
N SER A 113 0.21 0.43 -8.28
CA SER A 113 -0.52 -0.82 -8.07
C SER A 113 0.17 -1.98 -8.77
N ILE A 114 0.06 -3.18 -8.21
CA ILE A 114 0.65 -4.40 -8.77
C ILE A 114 -0.48 -5.40 -9.10
N CYS A 115 -0.38 -6.05 -10.26
CA CYS A 115 -1.34 -7.09 -10.69
C CYS A 115 -2.78 -6.53 -10.75
N SER A 116 -3.76 -7.19 -10.11
CA SER A 116 -5.17 -6.82 -10.17
C SER A 116 -5.57 -5.66 -9.25
N SER A 117 -4.68 -5.18 -8.37
CA SER A 117 -5.01 -4.03 -7.52
C SER A 117 -5.14 -2.72 -8.29
N VAL A 118 -4.79 -2.69 -9.58
CA VAL A 118 -5.13 -1.60 -10.50
C VAL A 118 -6.63 -1.30 -10.50
N ALA A 119 -7.48 -2.29 -10.22
CA ALA A 119 -8.92 -2.08 -10.05
C ALA A 119 -9.27 -1.14 -8.87
N VAL A 120 -8.45 -1.14 -7.81
CA VAL A 120 -8.59 -0.21 -6.66
C VAL A 120 -8.30 1.21 -7.12
N LEU A 121 -7.18 1.43 -7.81
CA LEU A 121 -6.83 2.74 -8.38
C LEU A 121 -7.87 3.20 -9.42
N ALA A 122 -8.36 2.30 -10.28
CA ALA A 122 -9.39 2.62 -11.26
C ALA A 122 -10.68 3.09 -10.57
N LYS A 123 -11.10 2.46 -9.47
CA LYS A 123 -12.28 2.92 -8.69
C LYS A 123 -12.08 4.31 -8.11
N VAL A 124 -10.85 4.65 -7.72
CA VAL A 124 -10.51 5.95 -7.13
C VAL A 124 -10.39 7.06 -8.17
N PHE A 125 -9.67 6.81 -9.26
CA PHE A 125 -9.25 7.85 -10.21
C PHE A 125 -10.04 7.84 -11.52
N CYS A 126 -10.65 6.72 -11.91
CA CYS A 126 -11.49 6.67 -13.09
C CYS A 126 -12.88 7.16 -12.72
N LYS A 127 -13.20 8.40 -13.05
CA LYS A 127 -14.57 8.93 -12.92
C LYS A 127 -15.50 8.08 -13.78
N ARG A 128 -16.46 7.39 -13.16
CA ARG A 128 -17.67 6.95 -13.88
C ARG A 128 -18.39 8.23 -14.29
N ARG A 129 -18.27 8.57 -15.58
CA ARG A 129 -19.13 9.58 -16.20
C ARG A 129 -20.58 9.11 -16.18
#